data_AF-Q4C9U8-F1
#
_entry.id   AF-Q4C9U8-F1
#
_cell.length_a   1.000
_cell.length_b   1.000
_cell.length_c   1.000
_cell.angle_alpha   90.00
_cell.angle_beta   90.00
_cell.angle_gamma   90.00
#
_symmetry.space_group_name_H-M   'P 1'
#
loop_
_entity.id
_entity.type
_entity.pdbx_description
1 polymer ?
#
loop_
_entity_poly.entity_id
_entity_poly.type
_entity_poly.pdbx_seq_one_letter_code
_entity_poly.pdbx_strand_id
1 'polypeptide(L)'
;MLQNKDFQPTQGLQPYAMCADCPMFSDFQDSRNRGWCSAFEKLARTHHPRTNSCEFAIKEYEEQNSIEVAVTLCSHELDIDDDGAIFPKEERIISLFVEEITKKAVYEAFEAHQHDFPGFYILAYHRCYPDAEF
;
A
#
# COMPACT_ATOMS: atom_id res chain seq x y z
N MET A 1 -31.50 4.28 -26.88
CA MET A 1 -32.05 3.33 -25.89
C MET A 1 -30.89 2.84 -25.04
N LEU A 2 -31.06 2.92 -23.73
CA LEU A 2 -30.05 2.61 -22.71
C LEU A 2 -29.58 1.17 -22.80
N GLN A 3 -28.29 0.93 -22.57
CA GLN A 3 -27.85 -0.24 -21.82
C GLN A 3 -26.75 0.19 -20.84
N ASN A 4 -27.19 0.49 -19.62
CA ASN A 4 -26.36 0.57 -18.44
C ASN A 4 -25.76 -0.81 -18.21
N LYS A 5 -24.43 -0.93 -18.21
CA LYS A 5 -23.76 -2.09 -17.63
C LYS A 5 -23.56 -1.82 -16.16
N ASP A 6 -24.18 -2.68 -15.37
CA ASP A 6 -24.14 -2.73 -13.91
C ASP A 6 -22.71 -2.66 -13.41
N PHE A 7 -22.36 -1.54 -12.77
CA PHE A 7 -21.19 -1.43 -11.92
C PHE A 7 -21.48 -2.25 -10.66
N GLN A 8 -20.86 -3.44 -10.57
CA GLN A 8 -20.81 -4.16 -9.31
C GLN A 8 -19.95 -3.35 -8.32
N PRO A 9 -20.43 -3.05 -7.10
CA PRO A 9 -19.58 -2.48 -6.08
C PRO A 9 -18.68 -3.61 -5.57
N THR A 10 -17.41 -3.59 -5.98
CA THR A 10 -16.35 -4.34 -5.32
C THR A 10 -16.32 -3.88 -3.86
N GLN A 11 -16.80 -4.75 -2.96
CA GLN A 11 -16.62 -4.61 -1.52
C GLN A 11 -15.15 -4.84 -1.18
N GLY A 12 -14.29 -3.88 -1.54
CA GLY A 12 -13.02 -3.65 -0.86
C GLY A 12 -13.31 -2.73 0.32
N LEU A 13 -12.76 -3.04 1.49
CA LEU A 13 -12.84 -2.26 2.72
C LEU A 13 -12.84 -0.75 2.42
N GLN A 14 -13.95 -0.05 2.69
CA GLN A 14 -14.00 1.42 2.60
C GLN A 14 -13.26 1.96 3.84
N PRO A 15 -11.99 2.38 3.75
CA PRO A 15 -11.20 2.63 4.95
C PRO A 15 -11.61 3.95 5.63
N TYR A 16 -12.39 4.79 4.94
CA TYR A 16 -12.68 6.16 5.34
C TYR A 16 -14.16 6.49 5.13
N ALA A 17 -14.95 6.55 6.21
CA ALA A 17 -16.38 6.89 6.12
C ALA A 17 -16.61 8.41 6.12
N MET A 18 -15.69 9.15 6.74
CA MET A 18 -15.77 10.60 6.94
C MET A 18 -14.40 11.26 6.83
N CYS A 19 -14.37 12.59 6.77
CA CYS A 19 -13.12 13.34 6.69
C CYS A 19 -12.17 13.06 7.88
N ALA A 20 -12.67 12.76 9.08
CA ALA A 20 -11.84 12.41 10.23
C ALA A 20 -10.93 11.20 9.98
N ASP A 21 -11.35 10.27 9.11
CA ASP A 21 -10.58 9.09 8.76
C ASP A 21 -9.72 9.31 7.49
N CYS A 22 -9.94 10.40 6.75
CA CYS A 22 -9.34 10.61 5.43
C CYS A 22 -7.86 11.03 5.53
N PRO A 23 -6.94 10.39 4.78
CA PRO A 23 -5.51 10.70 4.83
C PRO A 23 -5.17 12.14 4.38
N MET A 24 -6.05 12.76 3.60
CA MET A 24 -5.88 14.13 3.10
C MET A 24 -6.59 15.19 3.95
N PHE A 25 -7.09 14.83 5.13
CA PHE A 25 -7.74 15.76 6.05
C PHE A 25 -6.82 16.07 7.23
N SER A 26 -6.70 17.36 7.54
CA SER A 26 -5.98 17.85 8.72
C SER A 26 -6.96 18.51 9.68
N ASP A 27 -7.23 17.88 10.81
CA ASP A 27 -8.10 18.42 11.85
C ASP A 27 -7.43 19.62 12.55
N PHE A 28 -8.17 20.71 12.74
CA PHE A 28 -7.70 21.85 13.52
C PHE A 28 -7.84 21.66 15.02
N GLN A 29 -8.53 20.58 15.44
CA GLN A 29 -8.86 20.29 16.84
C GLN A 29 -9.63 21.44 17.51
N ASP A 30 -10.44 22.16 16.73
CA ASP A 30 -11.28 23.24 17.23
C ASP A 30 -12.64 22.73 17.71
N SER A 31 -13.30 23.51 18.57
CA SER A 31 -14.65 23.18 19.07
C SER A 31 -15.74 23.16 17.99
N ARG A 32 -15.39 23.53 16.75
CA ARG A 32 -16.30 23.59 15.60
C ARG A 32 -16.13 22.38 14.69
N ASN A 33 -15.27 21.43 15.05
CA ASN A 33 -15.01 20.20 14.28
C ASN A 33 -14.61 20.51 12.83
N ARG A 34 -13.76 21.52 12.65
CA ARG A 34 -13.26 21.95 11.34
C ARG A 34 -11.85 21.46 11.12
N GLY A 35 -11.53 21.28 9.85
CA GLY A 35 -10.18 21.05 9.40
C GLY A 35 -9.99 21.51 7.97
N TRP A 36 -8.82 21.18 7.44
CA TRP A 36 -8.44 21.43 6.07
C TRP A 36 -8.51 20.14 5.25
N CYS A 37 -9.09 20.21 4.06
CA CYS A 37 -9.05 19.14 3.09
C CYS A 37 -8.04 19.49 2.00
N SER A 38 -6.92 18.77 1.96
CA SER A 38 -5.83 19.01 1.01
C SER A 38 -6.21 18.62 -0.43
N ALA A 39 -7.10 17.64 -0.64
CA ALA A 39 -7.57 17.26 -1.98
C ALA A 39 -8.32 18.36 -2.72
N PHE A 40 -9.07 19.19 -2.01
CA PHE A 40 -9.90 20.24 -2.61
C PHE A 40 -9.50 21.64 -2.13
N GLU A 41 -8.35 21.74 -1.44
CA GLU A 41 -7.79 22.97 -0.89
C GLU A 41 -8.85 23.87 -0.21
N LYS A 42 -9.66 23.27 0.68
CA LYS A 42 -10.78 23.97 1.32
C LYS A 42 -11.03 23.53 2.74
N LEU A 43 -11.75 24.37 3.47
CA LEU A 43 -12.30 24.03 4.78
C LEU A 43 -13.33 22.90 4.67
N ALA A 44 -13.17 21.89 5.53
CA ALA A 44 -14.10 20.77 5.65
C ALA A 44 -14.45 20.53 7.12
N ARG A 45 -15.52 19.77 7.36
CA ARG A 45 -15.89 19.30 8.70
C ARG A 45 -15.38 17.88 8.91
N THR A 46 -15.01 17.53 10.14
CA THR A 46 -14.54 16.18 10.48
C THR A 46 -15.55 15.09 10.08
N HIS A 47 -16.84 15.35 10.30
CA HIS A 47 -17.95 14.44 9.97
C HIS A 47 -18.51 14.61 8.55
N HIS A 48 -17.78 15.27 7.63
CA HIS A 48 -18.23 15.39 6.25
C HIS A 48 -18.25 14.00 5.59
N PRO A 49 -19.41 13.53 5.07
CA PRO A 49 -19.51 12.21 4.44
C PRO A 49 -18.64 12.11 3.20
N ARG A 50 -18.04 10.94 2.98
CA ARG A 50 -17.28 10.66 1.76
C ARG A 50 -18.17 10.76 0.53
N THR A 51 -17.68 11.48 -0.49
CA THR A 51 -18.33 11.59 -1.81
C THR A 51 -17.53 10.82 -2.86
N ASN A 52 -18.11 10.57 -4.02
CA ASN A 52 -17.41 9.93 -5.14
C ASN A 52 -16.14 10.73 -5.55
N SER A 53 -16.19 12.06 -5.50
CA SER A 53 -14.99 12.89 -5.73
C SER A 53 -13.89 12.65 -4.70
N CYS A 54 -14.24 12.34 -3.44
CA CYS A 54 -13.26 11.94 -2.44
C CYS A 54 -12.64 10.59 -2.78
N GLU A 55 -13.41 9.64 -3.34
CA GLU A 55 -12.87 8.33 -3.75
C GLU A 55 -11.77 8.47 -4.80
N PHE A 56 -12.00 9.27 -5.84
CA PHE A 56 -10.98 9.54 -6.85
C PHE A 56 -9.73 10.20 -6.25
N ALA A 57 -9.91 11.26 -5.47
CA ALA A 57 -8.76 11.99 -4.90
C ALA A 57 -7.95 11.14 -3.91
N ILE A 58 -8.62 10.29 -3.10
CA ILE A 58 -7.93 9.36 -2.19
C ILE A 58 -7.13 8.33 -2.99
N LYS A 59 -7.73 7.77 -4.04
CA LYS A 59 -7.05 6.79 -4.89
C LYS A 59 -5.82 7.40 -5.57
N GLU A 60 -5.95 8.60 -6.15
CA GLU A 60 -4.81 9.31 -6.74
C GLU A 60 -3.72 9.61 -5.71
N TYR A 61 -4.11 10.00 -4.49
CA TYR A 61 -3.18 10.22 -3.39
C TYR A 61 -2.45 8.93 -2.98
N GLU A 62 -3.16 7.82 -2.82
CA GLU A 62 -2.57 6.52 -2.48
C GLU A 62 -1.62 6.03 -3.59
N GLU A 63 -2.01 6.17 -4.87
CA GLU A 63 -1.15 5.83 -6.00
C GLU A 63 0.13 6.69 -6.03
N GLN A 64 0.03 8.00 -5.82
CA GLN A 64 1.18 8.92 -5.81
C GLN A 64 2.12 8.73 -4.61
N ASN A 65 1.59 8.30 -3.46
CA ASN A 65 2.39 8.10 -2.25
C ASN A 65 2.79 6.64 -2.05
N SER A 66 2.34 5.72 -2.91
CA SER A 66 2.82 4.34 -2.91
C SER A 66 4.21 4.25 -3.54
N ILE A 67 5.09 3.55 -2.86
CA ILE A 67 6.45 3.27 -3.30
C ILE A 67 6.52 1.79 -3.64
N GLU A 68 6.84 1.49 -4.90
CA GLU A 68 7.15 0.12 -5.30
C GLU A 68 8.52 -0.29 -4.74
N VAL A 69 8.54 -1.43 -4.06
CA VAL A 69 9.71 -2.02 -3.42
C VAL A 69 9.86 -3.45 -3.92
N ALA A 70 11.04 -3.76 -4.44
CA ALA A 70 11.44 -5.12 -4.75
C ALA A 70 11.92 -5.81 -3.47
N VAL A 71 11.32 -6.95 -3.15
CA VAL A 71 11.60 -7.74 -1.96
C VAL A 71 12.18 -9.08 -2.38
N THR A 72 13.39 -9.37 -1.90
CA THR A 72 14.05 -10.66 -2.08
C THR A 72 13.60 -11.60 -0.96
N LEU A 73 12.97 -12.70 -1.36
CA LEU A 73 12.54 -13.78 -0.50
C LEU A 73 13.48 -14.97 -0.67
N CYS A 74 13.84 -15.60 0.45
CA CYS A 74 14.60 -16.85 0.47
C CYS A 74 13.77 -17.95 1.13
N SER A 75 13.90 -19.17 0.64
CA SER A 75 13.28 -20.33 1.28
C SER A 75 13.98 -20.68 2.59
N HIS A 76 13.21 -21.21 3.54
CA HIS A 76 13.74 -21.79 4.77
C HIS A 76 14.43 -23.14 4.53
N GLU A 77 14.10 -23.83 3.43
CA GLU A 77 14.84 -25.00 2.99
C GLU A 77 16.25 -24.59 2.55
N LEU A 78 17.25 -25.32 3.01
CA LEU A 78 18.64 -25.06 2.71
C LEU A 78 19.19 -26.17 1.80
N ASP A 79 20.11 -25.79 0.92
CA ASP A 79 20.88 -26.70 0.09
C ASP A 79 22.38 -26.53 0.40
N ILE A 80 23.19 -27.50 -0.03
CA ILE A 80 24.63 -27.55 0.23
C ILE A 80 25.36 -27.66 -1.10
N ASP A 81 26.32 -26.79 -1.35
CA ASP A 81 27.13 -26.83 -2.57
C ASP A 81 28.26 -27.87 -2.48
N ASP A 82 28.99 -28.05 -3.58
CA ASP A 82 30.09 -29.02 -3.66
C ASP A 82 31.24 -28.72 -2.67
N ASP A 83 31.35 -27.47 -2.20
CA ASP A 83 32.35 -27.01 -1.24
C ASP A 83 31.83 -27.08 0.23
N GLY A 84 30.58 -27.51 0.43
CA GLY A 84 29.94 -27.66 1.73
C GLY A 84 29.32 -26.38 2.30
N ALA A 85 29.20 -25.31 1.50
CA ALA A 85 28.53 -24.08 1.91
C ALA A 85 27.01 -24.26 1.89
N ILE A 86 26.35 -23.75 2.92
CA ILE A 86 24.90 -23.85 3.11
C ILE A 86 24.24 -22.57 2.57
N PHE A 87 23.25 -22.72 1.70
CA PHE A 87 22.52 -21.60 1.11
C PHE A 87 21.00 -21.87 1.02
N PRO A 88 20.14 -20.85 0.92
CA PRO A 88 18.72 -21.05 0.68
C PRO A 88 18.49 -21.78 -0.65
N LYS A 89 17.66 -22.82 -0.63
CA LYS A 89 17.37 -23.64 -1.80
C LYS A 89 16.70 -22.86 -2.93
N GLU A 90 15.95 -21.82 -2.60
CA GLU A 90 15.22 -21.00 -3.55
C GLU A 90 15.26 -19.52 -3.16
N GLU A 91 15.40 -18.66 -4.18
CA GLU A 91 15.30 -17.21 -4.08
C GLU A 91 14.22 -16.70 -5.05
N ARG A 92 13.40 -15.74 -4.59
CA ARG A 92 12.38 -15.08 -5.40
C ARG A 92 12.41 -13.58 -5.17
N ILE A 93 12.12 -12.81 -6.21
CA ILE A 93 11.94 -11.36 -6.11
C ILE A 93 10.46 -11.05 -6.38
N ILE A 94 9.83 -10.32 -5.47
CA ILE A 94 8.44 -9.85 -5.62
C ILE A 94 8.39 -8.32 -5.52
N SER A 95 7.39 -7.71 -6.13
CA SER A 95 7.09 -6.29 -5.95
C SER A 95 6.00 -6.13 -4.88
N LEU A 96 6.24 -5.23 -3.93
CA LEU A 96 5.25 -4.77 -2.96
C LEU A 96 5.12 -3.25 -3.03
N PHE A 97 3.94 -2.73 -2.68
CA PHE A 97 3.70 -1.29 -2.56
C PHE A 97 3.62 -0.91 -1.09
N VAL A 98 4.40 0.09 -0.68
CA VAL A 98 4.46 0.61 0.70
C VAL A 98 4.40 2.13 0.71
N GLU A 99 3.90 2.73 1.79
CA GLU A 99 3.88 4.18 1.95
C GLU A 99 5.27 4.76 2.30
N GLU A 100 6.13 3.95 2.92
CA GLU A 100 7.49 4.30 3.29
C GLU A 100 8.42 3.08 3.19
N ILE A 101 9.69 3.30 2.87
CA ILE A 101 10.69 2.21 2.78
C ILE A 101 11.27 1.95 4.18
N THR A 102 10.46 1.37 5.05
CA THR A 102 10.88 0.93 6.39
C THR A 102 10.72 -0.58 6.52
N LYS A 103 11.51 -1.20 7.41
CA LYS A 103 11.39 -2.64 7.69
C LYS A 103 9.96 -2.98 8.10
N LYS A 104 9.36 -2.15 8.95
CA LYS A 104 8.00 -2.37 9.43
C LYS A 104 6.99 -2.38 8.28
N ALA A 105 6.98 -1.32 7.45
CA ALA A 105 6.02 -1.20 6.35
C ALA A 105 6.16 -2.35 5.33
N VAL A 106 7.39 -2.76 5.00
CA VAL A 106 7.62 -3.90 4.08
C VAL A 106 7.12 -5.22 4.66
N TYR A 107 7.33 -5.46 5.96
CA TYR A 107 6.83 -6.68 6.60
C TYR A 107 5.31 -6.69 6.71
N GLU A 108 4.68 -5.57 7.10
CA GLU A 108 3.21 -5.44 7.14
C GLU A 108 2.59 -5.64 5.75
N ALA A 109 3.21 -5.08 4.71
CA ALA A 109 2.79 -5.33 3.33
C ALA A 109 2.96 -6.80 2.93
N PHE A 110 4.06 -7.44 3.34
CA PHE A 110 4.29 -8.86 3.05
C PHE A 110 3.36 -9.81 3.82
N GLU A 111 2.93 -9.48 5.03
CA GLU A 111 1.99 -10.30 5.82
C GLU A 111 0.70 -10.58 5.06
N ALA A 112 0.19 -9.60 4.30
CA ALA A 112 -0.98 -9.79 3.43
C ALA A 112 -0.77 -10.87 2.35
N HIS A 113 0.47 -11.09 1.92
CA HIS A 113 0.88 -12.02 0.87
C HIS A 113 1.59 -13.27 1.40
N GLN A 114 1.79 -13.39 2.72
CA GLN A 114 2.59 -14.47 3.30
C GLN A 114 2.04 -15.86 2.96
N HIS A 115 0.72 -15.97 2.80
CA HIS A 115 0.04 -17.21 2.43
C HIS A 115 0.41 -17.72 1.02
N ASP A 116 0.85 -16.84 0.12
CA ASP A 116 1.31 -17.19 -1.24
C ASP A 116 2.77 -17.69 -1.24
N PHE A 117 3.52 -17.40 -0.18
CA PHE A 117 4.94 -17.74 -0.04
C PHE A 117 5.22 -18.54 1.25
N PRO A 118 4.57 -19.71 1.43
CA PRO A 118 4.80 -20.54 2.60
C PRO A 118 6.25 -21.02 2.63
N GLY A 119 6.90 -20.90 3.79
CA GLY A 119 8.29 -21.33 3.94
C GLY A 119 9.32 -20.36 3.37
N PHE A 120 8.94 -19.12 3.03
CA PHE A 120 9.87 -18.06 2.67
C PHE A 120 9.99 -16.99 3.77
N TYR A 121 11.15 -16.33 3.81
CA TYR A 121 11.40 -15.16 4.63
C TYR A 121 12.01 -14.03 3.79
N ILE A 122 11.81 -12.79 4.25
CA ILE A 122 12.41 -11.61 3.62
C ILE A 122 13.90 -11.58 3.94
N LEU A 123 14.74 -11.65 2.92
CA LEU A 123 16.19 -11.46 3.03
C LEU A 123 16.57 -9.99 2.91
N ALA A 124 16.05 -9.31 1.89
CA ALA A 124 16.37 -7.92 1.57
C ALA A 124 15.22 -7.22 0.85
N TYR A 125 15.23 -5.90 0.86
CA TYR A 125 14.29 -5.09 0.10
C TYR A 125 14.94 -3.78 -0.37
N HIS A 126 14.57 -3.31 -1.55
CA HIS A 126 15.08 -2.07 -2.13
C HIS A 126 14.01 -1.36 -2.96
N ARG A 127 14.15 -0.04 -3.07
CA ARG A 127 13.26 0.76 -3.92
C ARG A 127 13.40 0.33 -5.37
N CYS A 128 12.28 0.12 -6.07
CA CYS A 128 12.29 0.03 -7.52
C CYS A 128 12.55 1.44 -8.09
N TYR A 129 13.64 1.59 -8.84
CA TYR A 129 13.90 2.80 -9.61
C TYR A 129 13.47 2.53 -11.06
N PRO A 130 12.34 3.12 -11.52
CA PRO A 130 11.86 2.88 -12.88
C PRO A 130 12.80 3.42 -13.97
N ASP A 131 13.70 4.35 -13.62
CA ASP A 131 14.56 5.09 -14.56
C ASP A 131 16.07 4.84 -14.36
N ALA A 132 16.48 3.63 -14.00
CA ALA A 132 17.88 3.26 -14.16
C ALA A 132 18.17 3.00 -15.66
N GLU A 133 18.32 4.07 -16.43
CA GLU A 133 18.94 4.01 -17.76
C GLU A 133 20.37 3.48 -17.59
N PHE A 134 20.62 2.25 -18.07
CA PHE A 134 21.95 1.66 -18.18
C PHE A 134 22.62 2.04 -19.50
#